data_AF-A0A9E0VWS8-F1
#
_entry.id   AF-A0A9E0VWS8-F1
#
_cell.length_a   1.000
_cell.length_b   1.000
_cell.length_c   1.000
_cell.angle_alpha   90.00
_cell.angle_beta   90.00
_cell.angle_gamma   90.00
#
_symmetry.space_group_name_H-M   'P 1'
#
loop_
_entity.id
_entity.type
_entity.pdbx_description
1 polymer ?
#
loop_
_entity_poly.entity_id
_entity_poly.type
_entity_poly.pdbx_seq_one_letter_code
_entity_poly.pdbx_strand_id
1 'polypeptide(L)'
;MDFELLYRKRFTRKGLADYLEVTINTVKNWEATNKPPISVVKLLQLLNKDLSHLGNEWKGFFFHDQRLYTPENEPVQAGHIRAVKYYKMTIEFLKKDLKRLKMSVANLNDTEKCKVIKISDYK
;
A
#
# COMPACT_ATOMS: atom_id res chain seq x y z
N MET A 1 17.17 -5.77 -17.16
CA MET A 1 16.81 -6.83 -16.20
C MET A 1 17.18 -8.15 -16.84
N ASP A 2 17.97 -8.97 -16.15
CA ASP A 2 18.41 -10.27 -16.65
C ASP A 2 17.36 -11.34 -16.32
N PHE A 3 16.83 -12.01 -17.34
CA PHE A 3 15.82 -13.05 -17.19
C PHE A 3 16.32 -14.23 -16.35
N GLU A 4 17.60 -14.61 -16.44
CA GLU A 4 18.14 -15.72 -15.65
C GLU A 4 18.07 -15.41 -14.15
N LEU A 5 18.42 -14.17 -13.77
CA LEU A 5 18.38 -13.73 -12.38
C LEU A 5 16.96 -13.71 -11.79
N LEU A 6 15.93 -13.58 -12.63
CA LEU A 6 14.54 -13.56 -12.16
C LEU A 6 14.09 -14.90 -11.62
N TYR A 7 14.41 -16.01 -12.28
CA TYR A 7 13.85 -17.30 -11.87
C TYR A 7 14.82 -18.14 -11.03
N ARG A 8 16.14 -17.93 -11.17
CA ARG A 8 17.19 -18.80 -10.59
C ARG A 8 17.16 -18.89 -9.06
N LYS A 9 16.57 -17.90 -8.38
CA LYS A 9 16.35 -17.94 -6.92
C LYS A 9 15.39 -19.04 -6.47
N ARG A 10 14.50 -19.51 -7.35
CA ARG A 10 13.41 -20.43 -7.02
C ARG A 10 13.40 -21.69 -7.88
N PHE A 11 13.77 -21.58 -9.15
CA PHE A 11 13.69 -22.67 -10.10
C PHE A 11 15.05 -22.95 -10.74
N THR A 12 15.30 -24.22 -11.05
CA THR A 12 16.27 -24.58 -12.08
C THR A 12 15.66 -24.36 -13.46
N ARG A 13 16.47 -24.27 -14.52
CA ARG A 13 15.96 -24.12 -15.89
C ARG A 13 14.92 -25.18 -16.26
N LYS A 14 15.19 -26.44 -15.91
CA LYS A 14 14.26 -27.55 -16.12
C LYS A 14 12.99 -27.38 -15.28
N GLY A 15 13.13 -27.07 -13.98
CA GLY A 15 11.98 -26.86 -13.11
C GLY A 15 11.09 -25.68 -13.54
N LEU A 16 11.68 -24.62 -14.12
CA LEU A 16 10.90 -23.52 -14.70
C LEU A 16 10.14 -23.97 -15.96
N ALA A 17 10.80 -24.72 -16.84
CA ALA A 17 10.18 -25.25 -18.05
C ALA A 17 8.98 -26.15 -17.70
N ASP A 18 9.15 -27.02 -16.71
CA ASP A 18 8.09 -27.89 -16.18
C ASP A 18 6.95 -27.06 -15.56
N TYR A 19 7.26 -26.03 -14.77
CA TYR A 19 6.27 -25.16 -14.11
C TYR A 19 5.46 -24.31 -15.09
N LEU A 20 6.10 -23.81 -16.16
CA LEU A 20 5.45 -23.00 -17.18
C LEU A 20 4.83 -23.84 -18.31
N GLU A 21 4.97 -25.18 -18.25
CA GLU A 21 4.53 -26.11 -19.29
C GLU A 21 5.11 -25.78 -20.69
N VAL A 22 6.38 -25.38 -20.73
CA VAL A 22 7.11 -25.06 -21.96
C VAL A 22 8.34 -25.96 -22.13
N THR A 23 8.90 -26.00 -23.35
CA THR A 23 10.13 -26.75 -23.58
C THR A 23 11.35 -26.06 -22.95
N ILE A 24 12.34 -26.84 -22.54
CA ILE A 24 13.63 -26.31 -22.04
C ILE A 24 14.30 -25.40 -23.08
N ASN A 25 14.14 -25.70 -24.38
CA ASN A 25 14.68 -24.88 -25.46
C ASN A 25 14.02 -23.50 -25.52
N THR A 26 12.72 -23.41 -25.23
CA THR A 26 12.02 -22.13 -25.12
C THR A 26 12.65 -21.27 -24.03
N VAL A 27 12.92 -21.84 -22.86
CA VAL A 27 13.58 -21.11 -21.75
C VAL A 27 15.00 -20.68 -22.14
N LYS A 28 15.79 -21.56 -22.76
CA LYS A 28 17.14 -21.20 -23.27
C LYS A 28 17.09 -20.05 -24.27
N ASN A 29 16.11 -20.03 -25.16
CA ASN A 29 15.93 -18.96 -26.13
C ASN A 29 15.60 -17.63 -25.44
N TRP A 30 14.76 -17.64 -24.40
CA TRP A 30 14.47 -16.44 -23.62
C TRP A 30 15.67 -15.92 -22.85
N GLU A 31 16.51 -16.81 -22.30
CA GLU A 31 17.79 -16.44 -21.68
C GLU A 31 18.74 -15.81 -22.69
N ALA A 32 18.95 -16.46 -23.84
CA ALA A 32 19.89 -15.99 -24.86
C ALA A 32 19.46 -14.65 -25.49
N THR A 33 18.15 -14.47 -25.70
CA THR A 33 17.60 -13.23 -26.28
C THR A 33 17.29 -12.16 -25.23
N ASN A 34 17.29 -12.54 -23.95
CA ASN A 34 16.76 -11.76 -22.83
C ASN A 34 15.37 -11.16 -23.09
N LYS A 35 14.53 -11.89 -23.84
CA LYS A 35 13.18 -11.46 -24.29
C LYS A 35 12.12 -12.52 -23.96
N PRO A 36 11.90 -12.85 -22.67
CA PRO A 36 10.75 -13.65 -22.26
C PRO A 36 9.42 -12.90 -22.52
N PRO A 37 8.29 -13.62 -22.64
CA PRO A 37 6.96 -13.00 -22.66
C PRO A 37 6.71 -12.17 -21.40
N ILE A 38 6.02 -11.05 -21.54
CA ILE A 38 5.72 -10.13 -20.43
C ILE A 38 4.95 -10.84 -19.30
N SER A 39 4.04 -11.75 -19.64
CA SER A 39 3.30 -12.56 -18.67
C SER A 39 4.23 -13.39 -17.79
N VAL A 40 5.26 -14.00 -18.37
CA VAL A 40 6.27 -14.79 -17.65
C VAL A 40 7.07 -13.90 -16.72
N VAL A 41 7.49 -12.71 -17.16
CA VAL A 41 8.21 -11.76 -16.31
C VAL A 41 7.37 -11.35 -15.11
N LYS A 42 6.11 -10.96 -15.32
CA LYS A 42 5.20 -10.57 -14.24
C LYS A 42 4.94 -11.71 -13.26
N LEU A 43 4.74 -12.93 -13.75
CA LEU A 43 4.58 -14.10 -12.91
C LEU A 43 5.83 -14.36 -12.05
N LEU A 44 7.02 -14.29 -12.64
CA LEU A 44 8.27 -14.46 -11.90
C LEU A 44 8.49 -13.36 -10.85
N GLN A 45 8.13 -12.11 -11.15
CA GLN A 45 8.16 -11.01 -10.18
C GLN A 45 7.20 -11.27 -9.01
N LEU A 46 5.97 -11.70 -9.31
CA LEU A 46 4.99 -12.09 -8.29
C LEU A 46 5.52 -13.22 -7.40
N LEU A 47 6.10 -14.26 -8.00
CA LEU A 47 6.73 -15.35 -7.25
C LEU A 47 7.90 -14.86 -6.41
N ASN A 48 8.68 -13.89 -6.89
CA ASN A 48 9.76 -13.25 -6.13
C ASN A 48 9.30 -12.30 -5.03
N LYS A 49 8.01 -12.31 -4.67
CA LYS A 49 7.44 -11.43 -3.65
C LYS A 49 7.58 -9.94 -4.03
N ASP A 50 7.52 -9.62 -5.32
CA ASP A 50 7.61 -8.24 -5.81
C ASP A 50 6.37 -7.85 -6.61
N LEU A 51 5.59 -6.92 -6.04
CA LEU A 51 4.37 -6.38 -6.65
C LEU A 51 4.58 -5.06 -7.40
N SER A 52 5.82 -4.53 -7.46
CA SER A 52 6.12 -3.25 -8.11
C SER A 52 5.72 -3.20 -9.59
N HIS A 53 5.63 -4.36 -10.25
CA HIS A 53 5.19 -4.50 -11.63
C HIS A 53 3.70 -4.16 -11.87
N LEU A 54 2.89 -4.07 -10.81
CA LEU A 54 1.49 -3.64 -10.86
C LEU A 54 1.35 -2.11 -10.89
N GLY A 55 2.40 -1.38 -10.50
CA GLY A 55 2.43 0.08 -10.47
C GLY A 55 3.27 0.63 -9.31
N ASN A 56 3.58 1.92 -9.36
CA ASN A 56 4.41 2.57 -8.34
C ASN A 56 3.82 2.49 -6.92
N GLU A 57 2.50 2.45 -6.79
CA GLU A 57 1.80 2.32 -5.50
C GLU A 57 2.00 0.95 -4.84
N TRP A 58 2.37 -0.07 -5.62
CA TRP A 58 2.61 -1.44 -5.14
C TRP A 58 4.08 -1.71 -4.78
N LYS A 59 4.94 -0.69 -4.89
CA LYS A 59 6.36 -0.83 -4.57
C LYS A 59 6.55 -1.19 -3.09
N GLY A 60 7.26 -2.28 -2.83
CA GLY A 60 7.53 -2.78 -1.48
C GLY A 60 6.40 -3.63 -0.89
N PHE A 61 5.25 -3.72 -1.55
CA PHE A 61 4.21 -4.68 -1.17
C PHE A 61 4.57 -6.08 -1.66
N PHE A 62 4.20 -7.09 -0.89
CA PHE A 62 4.50 -8.47 -1.22
C PHE A 62 3.51 -9.49 -0.65
N PHE A 63 3.43 -10.68 -1.25
CA PHE A 63 2.67 -11.79 -0.69
C PHE A 63 3.56 -12.72 0.14
N HIS A 64 3.08 -13.09 1.32
CA HIS A 64 3.68 -14.11 2.18
C HIS A 64 2.60 -14.78 3.02
N ASP A 65 2.65 -16.11 3.16
CA ASP A 65 1.73 -16.89 4.00
C ASP A 65 0.25 -16.55 3.74
N GLN A 66 -0.10 -16.48 2.45
CA GLN A 66 -1.46 -16.18 1.96
C GLN A 66 -1.99 -14.79 2.35
N ARG A 67 -1.10 -13.87 2.77
CA ARG A 67 -1.42 -12.50 3.15
C ARG A 67 -0.62 -11.52 2.30
N LEU A 68 -1.23 -10.37 2.04
CA LEU A 68 -0.54 -9.21 1.48
C LEU A 68 0.18 -8.50 2.63
N TYR A 69 1.43 -8.08 2.43
CA TYR A 69 2.23 -7.31 3.37
C TYR A 69 2.53 -5.93 2.80
N THR A 70 2.54 -4.93 3.67
CA THR A 70 2.99 -3.57 3.36
C THR A 70 4.52 -3.50 3.35
N PRO A 71 5.12 -2.42 2.80
CA PRO A 71 6.56 -2.18 2.90
C PRO A 71 7.10 -2.16 4.34
N GLU A 72 6.25 -1.81 5.31
CA GLU A 72 6.54 -1.78 6.75
C GLU A 72 6.43 -3.15 7.43
N ASN A 73 6.24 -4.22 6.65
CA ASN A 73 6.10 -5.60 7.11
C ASN A 73 4.83 -5.85 7.94
N GLU A 74 3.76 -5.10 7.66
CA GLU A 74 2.45 -5.30 8.29
C GLU A 74 1.50 -6.11 7.40
N PRO A 75 0.77 -7.10 7.94
CA PRO A 75 -0.15 -7.90 7.15
C PRO A 75 -1.47 -7.14 6.88
N VAL A 76 -1.83 -7.02 5.61
CA VAL A 76 -3.13 -6.53 5.13
C VAL A 76 -4.08 -7.71 4.97
N GLN A 77 -5.12 -7.75 5.81
CA GLN A 77 -6.19 -8.74 5.75
C GLN A 77 -7.44 -8.15 5.08
N ALA A 78 -8.34 -9.02 4.62
CA ALA A 78 -9.63 -8.60 4.05
C ALA A 78 -10.43 -7.71 5.01
N GLY A 79 -10.34 -7.98 6.31
CA GLY A 79 -10.94 -7.14 7.36
C GLY A 79 -10.39 -5.72 7.38
N HIS A 80 -9.08 -5.55 7.20
CA HIS A 80 -8.43 -4.22 7.14
C HIS A 80 -8.96 -3.43 5.95
N ILE A 81 -9.02 -4.06 4.77
CA ILE A 81 -9.53 -3.43 3.54
C ILE A 81 -11.00 -2.99 3.73
N ARG A 82 -11.83 -3.87 4.31
CA ARG A 82 -13.24 -3.54 4.60
C ARG A 82 -13.38 -2.41 5.62
N ALA A 83 -12.50 -2.35 6.62
CA ALA A 83 -12.51 -1.34 7.68
C ALA A 83 -12.18 0.08 7.19
N VAL A 84 -11.42 0.22 6.09
CA VAL A 84 -11.00 1.54 5.53
C VAL A 84 -12.17 2.51 5.37
N LYS A 85 -13.32 2.02 4.87
CA LYS A 85 -14.51 2.87 4.68
C LYS A 85 -15.00 3.46 6.01
N TYR A 86 -15.08 2.62 7.05
CA TYR A 86 -15.56 3.04 8.36
C TYR A 86 -14.58 3.99 9.03
N TYR A 87 -13.27 3.71 8.93
CA TYR A 87 -12.25 4.62 9.44
C TYR A 87 -12.33 6.00 8.79
N LYS A 88 -12.53 6.08 7.47
CA LYS A 88 -12.72 7.37 6.79
C LYS A 88 -13.93 8.13 7.33
N MET A 89 -15.08 7.47 7.47
CA MET A 89 -16.29 8.07 8.05
C MET A 89 -16.06 8.57 9.48
N THR A 90 -15.42 7.78 10.33
CA THR A 90 -15.10 8.15 11.71
C THR A 90 -14.16 9.35 11.76
N ILE A 91 -13.12 9.36 10.93
CA ILE A 91 -12.17 10.49 10.83
C ILE A 91 -12.89 11.78 10.43
N GLU A 92 -13.77 11.72 9.43
CA GLU A 92 -14.55 12.88 8.98
C GLU A 92 -15.49 13.41 10.06
N PHE A 93 -16.18 12.51 10.77
CA PHE A 93 -17.04 12.86 11.88
C PHE A 93 -16.27 13.56 13.00
N LEU A 94 -15.16 12.96 13.45
CA LEU A 94 -14.31 13.52 14.50
C LEU A 94 -13.71 14.88 14.10
N LYS A 95 -13.31 15.05 12.82
CA LYS A 95 -12.84 16.34 12.31
C LYS A 95 -13.91 17.43 12.39
N LYS A 96 -15.17 17.09 12.10
CA LYS A 96 -16.30 18.03 12.18
C LYS A 96 -16.59 18.45 13.61
N ASP A 97 -16.57 17.51 14.55
CA ASP A 97 -16.80 17.81 15.97
C ASP A 97 -15.65 18.61 16.59
N LEU A 98 -14.41 18.28 16.26
CA LEU A 98 -13.24 19.09 16.65
C LEU A 98 -13.37 20.54 16.14
N LYS A 99 -13.86 20.74 14.91
CA LYS A 99 -14.08 22.08 14.38
C LYS A 99 -15.15 22.84 15.16
N ARG A 100 -16.27 22.18 15.50
CA ARG A 100 -17.35 22.77 16.31
C ARG A 100 -16.87 23.17 17.70
N LEU A 101 -16.19 22.25 18.39
CA LEU A 101 -15.68 22.50 19.73
C LEU A 101 -14.70 23.68 19.74
N LYS A 102 -13.79 23.75 18.76
CA LYS A 102 -12.86 24.88 18.62
C LYS A 102 -13.59 26.22 18.42
N MET A 103 -14.65 26.25 17.62
CA MET A 103 -15.47 27.47 17.44
C MET A 103 -16.19 27.86 18.73
N SER A 104 -16.76 26.89 19.46
CA SER A 104 -17.41 27.15 20.74
C SER A 104 -16.44 27.72 21.78
N VAL A 105 -15.23 27.16 21.89
CA VAL A 105 -14.18 27.66 22.78
C VAL A 105 -13.76 29.08 22.38
N ALA A 106 -13.59 29.36 21.08
CA ALA A 106 -13.26 30.71 20.61
C ALA A 106 -14.34 31.73 21.00
N ASN A 107 -15.61 31.41 20.74
CA ASN A 107 -16.74 32.29 21.09
C ASN A 107 -16.85 32.52 22.61
N LEU A 108 -16.58 31.50 23.44
CA LEU A 108 -16.57 31.63 24.90
C LEU A 108 -15.44 32.55 25.37
N ASN A 109 -14.22 32.35 24.85
CA ASN A 109 -13.08 33.21 25.17
C ASN A 109 -13.34 34.68 24.75
N ASP A 110 -13.98 34.90 23.61
CA ASP A 110 -14.32 36.25 23.15
C ASP A 110 -15.43 36.89 24.00
N THR A 111 -16.41 36.10 24.45
CA THR A 111 -17.44 36.59 25.38
C THR A 111 -16.89 36.88 26.78
N GLU A 112 -15.95 36.08 27.29
CA GLU A 112 -15.25 36.38 28.54
C GLU A 112 -14.42 37.66 28.44
N LYS A 113 -13.66 37.86 27.35
CA LYS A 113 -12.94 39.11 27.10
C LYS A 113 -13.87 40.32 27.05
N CYS A 114 -14.99 40.22 26.35
CA CYS A 114 -16.01 41.29 26.27
C CYS A 114 -16.64 41.63 27.63
N LYS A 115 -16.81 40.65 28.52
CA LYS A 115 -17.32 40.89 29.89
C LYS A 115 -16.29 41.60 30.76
N VAL A 116 -15.00 41.27 30.66
CA VAL A 116 -13.93 41.92 31.42
C VAL A 116 -13.81 43.41 31.07
N ILE A 117 -13.86 43.75 29.77
CA ILE A 117 -13.79 45.15 29.29
C ILE A 117 -14.96 45.98 29.83
N LYS A 118 -16.18 45.43 29.78
CA LYS A 118 -17.38 46.12 30.30
C LYS A 118 -17.38 46.32 31.82
N ILE A 119 -16.56 45.61 32.59
CA ILE A 119 -16.45 45.81 34.04
C ILE A 119 -15.39 46.86 34.38
N SER A 120 -14.35 47.02 33.55
CA SER A 120 -13.32 48.06 33.73
C SER A 120 -13.79 49.46 33.38
N ASP A 121 -14.78 49.60 32.48
CA ASP A 121 -15.29 50.90 32.02
C ASP A 121 -16.30 51.57 32.99
N TYR A 122 -16.63 50.91 34.12
CA TYR A 122 -17.56 51.41 35.15
C TYR A 122 -16.86 51.74 36.49
N LYS A 123 -15.53 51.90 36.50
CA LYS A 123 -14.75 52.40 37.63
C LYS A 123 -14.02 53.68 37.27
#